data_AF-A0A1B9VJ68-F1
#
_entry.id   AF-A0A1B9VJ68-F1
#
_cell.length_a   1.000
_cell.length_b   1.000
_cell.length_c   1.000
_cell.angle_alpha   90.00
_cell.angle_beta   90.00
_cell.angle_gamma   90.00
#
_symmetry.space_group_name_H-M   'P 1'
#
loop_
_entity.id
_entity.type
_entity.pdbx_description
1 polymer ?
#
loop_
_entity_poly.entity_id
_entity_poly.type
_entity_poly.pdbx_seq_one_letter_code
_entity_poly.pdbx_strand_id
1 'polypeptide(L)'
;MLKSVVMGGGIAMAMLAGFAAPSQAAPQVIEITQVPCQFLEPEGTNHHYTSTKKADCVAINNESGDARVAKAGEMTLPPGDYIFRVANEGVPYEVGFWLRDKDYDWTDKILSQKISVSGGGLLKGKTKDYAVTLTPGEYLYSCPLNTTPNYRLVVK
;
A
#
# COMPACT_ATOMS: atom_id res chain seq x y z
N MET A 1 49.79 -71.98 2.48
CA MET A 1 49.45 -70.74 3.20
C MET A 1 49.26 -69.63 2.17
N LEU A 2 48.03 -69.40 1.71
CA LEU A 2 47.67 -68.23 0.90
C LEU A 2 46.32 -67.74 1.46
N LYS A 3 46.32 -66.62 2.19
CA LYS A 3 45.10 -65.95 2.65
C LYS A 3 44.84 -64.76 1.74
N SER A 4 43.68 -64.80 1.10
CA SER A 4 43.08 -63.73 0.30
C SER A 4 42.92 -62.45 1.11
N VAL A 5 43.25 -61.31 0.50
CA VAL A 5 42.86 -59.98 0.99
C VAL A 5 41.75 -59.47 0.09
N VAL A 6 40.58 -59.22 0.68
CA VAL A 6 39.42 -58.59 0.04
C VAL A 6 39.56 -57.08 0.21
N MET A 7 39.63 -56.34 -0.89
CA MET A 7 39.46 -54.88 -0.91
C MET A 7 37.96 -54.55 -0.91
N GLY A 8 37.47 -53.97 0.19
CA GLY A 8 36.18 -53.30 0.26
C GLY A 8 36.39 -51.79 0.42
N GLY A 9 36.29 -51.03 -0.67
CA GLY A 9 36.30 -49.57 -0.66
C GLY A 9 34.87 -49.04 -0.73
N GLY A 10 34.35 -48.53 0.39
CA GLY A 10 33.00 -47.99 0.51
C GLY A 10 32.82 -46.68 -0.27
N ILE A 11 31.71 -46.58 -0.99
CA ILE A 11 31.24 -45.35 -1.64
C ILE A 11 30.61 -44.48 -0.54
N ALA A 12 31.27 -43.39 -0.17
CA ALA A 12 30.69 -42.37 0.70
C ALA A 12 29.74 -41.48 -0.12
N MET A 13 28.44 -41.71 0.04
CA MET A 13 27.38 -40.93 -0.60
C MET A 13 27.14 -39.66 0.24
N ALA A 14 27.68 -38.52 -0.22
CA ALA A 14 27.44 -37.22 0.41
C ALA A 14 26.00 -36.78 0.14
N MET A 15 25.15 -36.79 1.18
CA MET A 15 23.80 -36.24 1.10
C MET A 15 23.87 -34.71 1.13
N LEU A 16 23.67 -34.10 -0.04
CA LEU A 16 23.35 -32.67 -0.16
C LEU A 16 21.92 -32.44 0.33
N ALA A 17 21.76 -32.07 1.59
CA ALA A 17 20.49 -31.55 2.10
C ALA A 17 20.23 -30.19 1.45
N GLY A 18 19.34 -30.16 0.45
CA GLY A 18 18.87 -28.92 -0.17
C GLY A 18 18.05 -28.13 0.85
N PHE A 19 18.59 -27.00 1.31
CA PHE A 19 17.80 -26.00 2.02
C PHE A 19 16.88 -25.30 1.01
N ALA A 20 15.60 -25.68 0.99
CA ALA A 20 14.59 -24.91 0.29
C ALA A 20 14.35 -23.62 1.07
N ALA A 21 14.80 -22.48 0.52
CA ALA A 21 14.44 -21.18 1.04
C ALA A 21 12.91 -20.99 0.92
N PRO A 22 12.23 -20.44 1.94
CA PRO A 22 10.80 -20.16 1.83
C PRO A 22 10.57 -19.16 0.69
N SER A 23 9.71 -19.54 -0.26
CA SER A 23 9.25 -18.66 -1.33
C SER A 23 8.39 -17.56 -0.73
N GLN A 24 8.94 -16.35 -0.54
CA GLN A 24 8.16 -15.18 -0.14
C GLN A 24 7.14 -14.90 -1.26
N ALA A 25 5.84 -14.86 -0.92
CA ALA A 25 4.81 -14.52 -1.89
C ALA A 25 5.05 -13.09 -2.45
N ALA A 26 4.80 -12.88 -3.73
CA ALA A 26 4.94 -11.56 -4.34
C ALA A 26 3.95 -10.56 -3.71
N PRO A 27 4.31 -9.27 -3.57
CA PRO A 27 3.41 -8.26 -3.03
C PRO A 27 2.10 -8.16 -3.82
N GLN A 28 0.98 -8.00 -3.12
CA GLN A 28 -0.32 -7.77 -3.75
C GLN A 28 -0.43 -6.32 -4.23
N VAL A 29 -0.94 -6.10 -5.45
CA VAL A 29 -1.10 -4.76 -6.01
C VAL A 29 -2.52 -4.25 -5.77
N ILE A 30 -2.63 -3.07 -5.20
CA ILE A 30 -3.89 -2.32 -5.02
C ILE A 30 -3.82 -1.09 -5.92
N GLU A 31 -4.68 -1.05 -6.91
CA GLU A 31 -4.80 0.09 -7.82
C GLU A 31 -5.64 1.19 -7.15
N ILE A 32 -5.17 2.44 -7.21
CA ILE A 32 -5.86 3.64 -6.73
C ILE A 32 -5.79 4.73 -7.79
N THR A 33 -6.93 5.28 -8.17
CA THR A 33 -7.06 6.30 -9.21
C THR A 33 -7.51 7.61 -8.61
N GLN A 34 -6.68 8.63 -8.78
CA GLN A 34 -6.98 10.00 -8.38
C GLN A 34 -7.56 10.79 -9.54
N VAL A 35 -8.70 11.40 -9.29
CA VAL A 35 -9.23 12.53 -10.06
C VAL A 35 -9.48 13.69 -9.10
N PRO A 36 -9.87 14.89 -9.54
CA PRO A 36 -10.02 16.03 -8.64
C PRO A 36 -10.83 15.68 -7.38
N CYS A 37 -10.24 15.92 -6.21
CA CYS A 37 -10.88 15.85 -4.88
C CYS A 37 -11.33 14.46 -4.40
N GLN A 38 -11.01 13.36 -5.11
CA GLN A 38 -11.43 12.01 -4.74
C GLN A 38 -10.43 10.92 -5.18
N PHE A 39 -10.55 9.74 -4.55
CA PHE A 39 -10.11 8.45 -5.13
C PHE A 39 -11.33 7.69 -5.64
N LEU A 40 -11.20 7.03 -6.80
CA LEU A 40 -12.34 6.36 -7.45
C LEU A 40 -12.73 5.05 -6.76
N GLU A 41 -11.75 4.25 -6.38
CA GLU A 41 -11.94 2.88 -5.89
C GLU A 41 -12.70 2.82 -4.56
N PRO A 42 -12.36 3.60 -3.51
CA PRO A 42 -13.17 3.59 -2.29
C PRO A 42 -14.60 4.08 -2.51
N GLU A 43 -14.81 5.00 -3.46
CA GLU A 43 -16.13 5.63 -3.63
C GLU A 43 -17.03 4.89 -4.62
N GLY A 44 -16.44 4.07 -5.49
CA GLY A 44 -17.14 3.28 -6.52
C GLY A 44 -17.83 4.14 -7.58
N THR A 45 -17.61 5.45 -7.59
CA THR A 45 -18.24 6.38 -8.53
C THR A 45 -17.34 7.59 -8.77
N ASN A 46 -17.47 8.19 -9.95
CA ASN A 46 -16.80 9.43 -10.26
C ASN A 46 -17.77 10.60 -10.04
N HIS A 47 -17.47 11.50 -9.10
CA HIS A 47 -18.29 12.69 -8.90
C HIS A 47 -18.08 13.80 -9.95
N HIS A 48 -17.12 13.62 -10.86
CA HIS A 48 -16.79 14.55 -11.93
C HIS A 48 -16.47 15.97 -11.44
N TYR A 49 -15.90 16.08 -10.24
CA TYR A 49 -15.41 17.34 -9.72
C TYR A 49 -14.38 17.95 -10.67
N THR A 50 -14.35 19.28 -10.72
CA THR A 50 -13.33 20.03 -11.42
C THR A 50 -12.58 20.89 -10.41
N SER A 51 -11.26 20.91 -10.50
CA SER A 51 -10.42 21.72 -9.63
C SER A 51 -9.10 22.03 -10.32
N THR A 52 -8.62 23.25 -10.13
CA THR A 52 -7.29 23.68 -10.58
C THR A 52 -6.37 24.04 -9.41
N LYS A 53 -6.89 24.03 -8.18
CA LYS A 53 -6.15 24.34 -6.97
C LYS A 53 -6.71 23.60 -5.76
N LYS A 54 -5.83 23.32 -4.80
CA LYS A 54 -6.15 22.63 -3.54
C LYS A 54 -7.39 23.16 -2.81
N ALA A 55 -7.59 24.48 -2.81
CA ALA A 55 -8.68 25.14 -2.11
C ALA A 55 -10.08 24.70 -2.58
N ASP A 56 -10.25 24.35 -3.86
CA ASP A 56 -11.55 23.90 -4.36
C ASP A 56 -11.91 22.54 -3.73
N CYS A 57 -10.93 21.63 -3.66
CA CYS A 57 -11.12 20.33 -3.03
C CYS A 57 -11.32 20.41 -1.52
N VAL A 58 -10.70 21.39 -0.84
CA VAL A 58 -11.01 21.69 0.56
C VAL A 58 -12.48 22.06 0.71
N ALA A 59 -13.00 22.97 -0.11
CA ALA A 59 -14.40 23.37 -0.03
C ALA A 59 -15.36 22.19 -0.30
N ILE A 60 -15.13 21.44 -1.39
CA ILE A 60 -15.94 20.27 -1.77
C ILE A 60 -15.95 19.20 -0.67
N ASN A 61 -14.78 18.92 -0.08
CA ASN A 61 -14.64 17.85 0.90
C ASN A 61 -15.04 18.25 2.31
N ASN A 62 -15.03 19.54 2.65
CA ASN A 62 -15.68 20.03 3.85
C ASN A 62 -17.21 19.89 3.78
N GLU A 63 -17.80 20.00 2.59
CA GLU A 63 -19.26 19.85 2.41
C GLU A 63 -19.72 18.40 2.42
N SER A 64 -18.96 17.50 1.75
CA SER A 64 -19.43 16.15 1.45
C SER A 64 -18.49 15.02 1.85
N GLY A 65 -17.25 15.32 2.24
CA GLY A 65 -16.19 14.32 2.43
C GLY A 65 -16.54 13.25 3.45
N ASP A 66 -17.05 13.63 4.61
CA ASP A 66 -17.40 12.70 5.69
C ASP A 66 -18.54 11.75 5.27
N ALA A 67 -19.57 12.28 4.60
CA ALA A 67 -20.67 11.48 4.09
C ALA A 67 -20.20 10.47 3.02
N ARG A 68 -19.26 10.88 2.15
CA ARG A 68 -18.67 10.00 1.13
C ARG A 68 -17.81 8.92 1.77
N VAL A 69 -17.02 9.23 2.80
CA VAL A 69 -16.23 8.24 3.56
C VAL A 69 -17.11 7.26 4.33
N ALA A 70 -18.24 7.71 4.87
CA ALA A 70 -19.20 6.82 5.51
C ALA A 70 -19.80 5.83 4.49
N LYS A 71 -20.17 6.31 3.30
CA LYS A 71 -20.72 5.51 2.21
C LYS A 71 -19.70 4.53 1.60
N ALA A 72 -18.45 4.96 1.44
CA ALA A 72 -17.35 4.15 0.91
C ALA A 72 -17.07 2.90 1.76
N GLY A 73 -17.33 2.98 3.06
CA GLY A 73 -17.03 1.89 3.97
C GLY A 73 -15.53 1.72 4.18
N GLU A 74 -15.09 0.47 4.36
CA GLU A 74 -13.72 0.11 4.71
C GLU A 74 -13.18 -0.90 3.72
N MET A 75 -11.97 -0.66 3.23
CA MET A 75 -11.18 -1.70 2.57
C MET A 75 -10.72 -2.69 3.65
N THR A 76 -10.90 -3.99 3.43
CA THR A 76 -10.44 -5.04 4.36
C THR A 76 -9.40 -5.90 3.67
N LEU A 77 -8.23 -6.05 4.28
CA LEU A 77 -7.11 -6.84 3.75
C LEU A 77 -6.57 -7.82 4.79
N PRO A 78 -6.02 -8.97 4.40
CA PRO A 78 -5.18 -9.77 5.29
C PRO A 78 -3.82 -9.08 5.53
N PRO A 79 -3.09 -9.42 6.62
CA PRO A 79 -1.71 -8.98 6.79
C PRO A 79 -0.81 -9.45 5.63
N GLY A 80 0.14 -8.61 5.21
CA GLY A 80 1.05 -8.96 4.12
C GLY A 80 1.74 -7.78 3.44
N ASP A 81 2.47 -8.08 2.37
CA ASP A 81 3.15 -7.08 1.55
C ASP A 81 2.25 -6.58 0.42
N TYR A 82 2.17 -5.27 0.28
CA TYR A 82 1.32 -4.59 -0.70
C TYR A 82 2.07 -3.53 -1.48
N ILE A 83 1.64 -3.30 -2.71
CA ILE A 83 1.98 -2.15 -3.52
C ILE A 83 0.70 -1.39 -3.79
N PHE A 84 0.59 -0.16 -3.28
CA PHE A 84 -0.43 0.78 -3.74
C PHE A 84 0.07 1.41 -5.02
N ARG A 85 -0.53 1.03 -6.15
CA ARG A 85 -0.26 1.63 -7.45
C ARG A 85 -1.23 2.76 -7.68
N VAL A 86 -0.72 3.99 -7.65
CA VAL A 86 -1.55 5.19 -7.60
C VAL A 86 -1.40 5.99 -8.89
N ALA A 87 -2.49 6.20 -9.61
CA ALA A 87 -2.56 6.98 -10.84
C ALA A 87 -3.17 8.36 -10.62
N ASN A 88 -2.67 9.39 -11.30
CA ASN A 88 -3.34 10.70 -11.39
C ASN A 88 -3.93 10.86 -12.80
N GLU A 89 -5.24 10.68 -12.95
CA GLU A 89 -5.89 10.69 -14.27
C GLU A 89 -6.48 12.05 -14.67
N GLY A 90 -6.62 12.99 -13.73
CA GLY A 90 -7.40 14.21 -14.01
C GLY A 90 -6.95 15.47 -13.28
N VAL A 91 -6.06 15.38 -12.30
CA VAL A 91 -5.67 16.54 -11.48
C VAL A 91 -4.57 17.32 -12.20
N PRO A 92 -4.77 18.62 -12.51
CA PRO A 92 -3.84 19.40 -13.34
C PRO A 92 -2.58 19.87 -12.61
N TYR A 93 -2.46 19.56 -11.32
CA TYR A 93 -1.32 19.87 -10.46
C TYR A 93 -0.70 18.59 -9.88
N GLU A 94 0.48 18.73 -9.28
CA GLU A 94 1.15 17.62 -8.61
C GLU A 94 0.32 17.09 -7.44
N VAL A 95 0.14 15.77 -7.40
CA VAL A 95 -0.50 15.07 -6.28
C VAL A 95 0.45 14.06 -5.66
N GLY A 96 -0.01 13.34 -4.64
CA GLY A 96 0.76 12.30 -3.97
C GLY A 96 -0.15 11.24 -3.38
N PHE A 97 0.39 10.43 -2.49
CA PHE A 97 -0.36 9.45 -1.73
C PHE A 97 0.19 9.40 -0.32
N TRP A 98 -0.69 9.14 0.64
CA TRP A 98 -0.32 8.97 2.03
C TRP A 98 -1.18 7.92 2.69
N LEU A 99 -0.58 6.78 2.99
CA LEU A 99 -1.09 5.71 3.84
C LEU A 99 -0.44 5.83 5.21
N ARG A 100 -1.22 5.65 6.28
CA ARG A 100 -0.72 5.72 7.65
C ARG A 100 -1.58 4.94 8.61
N ASP A 101 -1.00 4.54 9.73
CA ASP A 101 -1.76 4.12 10.91
C ASP A 101 -2.81 5.19 11.29
N LYS A 102 -3.98 4.74 11.75
CA LYS A 102 -5.09 5.63 12.12
C LYS A 102 -4.71 6.68 13.17
N ASP A 103 -3.89 6.30 14.14
CA ASP A 103 -3.42 7.22 15.20
C ASP A 103 -1.99 7.72 14.94
N TYR A 104 -1.50 7.66 13.70
CA TYR A 104 -0.21 8.26 13.37
C TYR A 104 -0.24 9.77 13.66
N ASP A 105 0.71 10.24 14.47
CA ASP A 105 0.93 11.65 14.75
C ASP A 105 2.45 11.92 14.68
N TRP A 106 2.85 12.80 13.77
CA TRP A 106 4.26 13.15 13.55
C TRP A 106 4.82 14.06 14.67
N THR A 107 3.96 14.66 15.49
CA THR A 107 4.37 15.54 16.60
C THR A 107 4.60 14.79 17.91
N ASP A 108 4.09 13.56 18.02
CA ASP A 108 4.23 12.71 19.20
C ASP A 108 5.37 11.68 19.01
N LYS A 109 6.22 11.51 20.01
CA LYS A 109 7.43 10.66 19.93
C LYS A 109 7.14 9.16 19.75
N ILE A 110 5.99 8.70 20.23
CA ILE A 110 5.59 7.30 20.19
C ILE A 110 4.79 7.06 18.92
N LEU A 111 3.79 7.89 18.65
CA LEU A 111 2.92 7.75 17.49
C LEU A 111 3.63 8.04 16.16
N SER A 112 4.70 8.82 16.15
CA SER A 112 5.50 9.09 14.95
C SER A 112 6.25 7.87 14.42
N GLN A 113 6.37 6.80 15.22
CA GLN A 113 7.04 5.56 14.84
C GLN A 113 6.10 4.55 14.17
N LYS A 114 4.79 4.83 14.16
CA LYS A 114 3.78 4.01 13.47
C LYS A 114 3.95 4.08 11.95
N ILE A 115 3.31 3.16 11.23
CA ILE A 115 3.41 3.08 9.77
C ILE A 115 2.94 4.39 9.14
N SER A 116 3.76 4.91 8.23
CA SER A 116 3.47 6.08 7.42
C SER A 116 4.24 5.97 6.12
N VAL A 117 3.53 5.72 5.02
CA VAL A 117 4.08 5.65 3.66
C VAL A 117 3.49 6.82 2.89
N SER A 118 4.34 7.77 2.52
CA SER A 118 3.93 8.98 1.82
C SER A 118 4.86 9.34 0.68
N GLY A 119 4.34 10.04 -0.33
CA GLY A 119 5.17 10.61 -1.38
C GLY A 119 4.38 11.45 -2.39
N GLY A 120 4.96 12.57 -2.81
CA GLY A 120 4.45 13.47 -3.83
C GLY A 120 5.01 13.19 -5.23
N GLY A 121 5.04 14.22 -6.07
CA GLY A 121 5.60 14.17 -7.42
C GLY A 121 4.78 13.35 -8.41
N LEU A 122 3.51 13.06 -8.13
CA LEU A 122 2.62 12.33 -9.04
C LEU A 122 1.92 13.33 -9.97
N LEU A 123 2.52 13.57 -11.12
CA LEU A 123 2.00 14.49 -12.14
C LEU A 123 0.80 13.88 -12.90
N LYS A 124 0.05 14.73 -13.61
CA LYS A 124 -1.08 14.32 -14.45
C LYS A 124 -0.66 13.24 -15.47
N GLY A 125 -1.48 12.20 -15.59
CA GLY A 125 -1.29 11.06 -16.48
C GLY A 125 -0.15 10.12 -16.06
N LYS A 126 0.33 10.23 -14.82
CA LYS A 126 1.39 9.37 -14.28
C LYS A 126 0.85 8.42 -13.21
N THR A 127 1.63 7.38 -12.98
CA THR A 127 1.38 6.35 -11.97
C THR A 127 2.65 6.17 -11.12
N LYS A 128 2.49 5.91 -9.83
CA LYS A 128 3.58 5.59 -8.89
C LYS A 128 3.19 4.46 -7.96
N ASP A 129 4.18 3.67 -7.57
CA ASP A 129 4.03 2.54 -6.66
C ASP A 129 4.50 2.92 -5.24
N TYR A 130 3.71 2.58 -4.24
CA TYR A 130 3.98 2.80 -2.83
C TYR A 130 3.93 1.46 -2.10
N ALA A 131 5.10 0.89 -1.83
CA ALA A 131 5.23 -0.40 -1.16
C ALA A 131 5.04 -0.26 0.36
N VAL A 132 4.35 -1.22 0.97
CA VAL A 132 4.11 -1.27 2.41
C VAL A 132 3.92 -2.72 2.87
N THR A 133 4.44 -3.05 4.05
CA THR A 133 4.07 -4.27 4.77
C THR A 133 3.02 -3.90 5.80
N LEU A 134 1.82 -4.49 5.69
CA LEU A 134 0.70 -4.23 6.56
C LEU A 134 0.59 -5.31 7.65
N THR A 135 0.51 -4.87 8.89
CA THR A 135 0.19 -5.70 10.06
C THR A 135 -1.26 -5.48 10.49
N PRO A 136 -1.86 -6.38 11.31
CA PRO A 136 -3.22 -6.16 11.82
C PRO A 136 -3.39 -4.79 12.48
N GLY A 137 -4.43 -4.06 12.09
CA GLY A 137 -4.64 -2.69 12.53
C GLY A 137 -5.59 -1.87 11.66
N GLU A 138 -5.79 -0.62 12.06
CA GLU A 138 -6.61 0.37 11.34
C GLU A 138 -5.71 1.43 10.73
N TYR A 139 -5.97 1.73 9.45
CA TYR A 139 -5.17 2.63 8.64
C TYR A 139 -6.07 3.63 7.92
N LEU A 140 -5.47 4.77 7.58
CA LEU A 140 -6.07 5.80 6.74
C LEU A 140 -5.21 6.00 5.49
N TYR A 141 -5.87 6.18 4.35
CA TYR A 141 -5.21 6.59 3.12
C TYR A 141 -5.89 7.79 2.47
N SER A 142 -5.09 8.68 1.89
CA SER A 142 -5.53 9.97 1.37
C SER A 142 -4.47 10.59 0.46
N CYS A 143 -4.78 11.73 -0.17
CA CYS A 143 -3.81 12.58 -0.84
C CYS A 143 -3.94 14.03 -0.31
N PRO A 144 -3.02 14.48 0.57
CA PRO A 144 -3.05 15.84 1.11
C PRO A 144 -2.90 16.96 0.07
N LEU A 145 -2.36 16.65 -1.12
CA LEU A 145 -2.19 17.60 -2.21
C LEU A 145 -3.48 17.76 -3.04
N ASN A 146 -4.20 16.66 -3.30
CA ASN A 146 -5.54 16.64 -3.91
C ASN A 146 -6.67 16.87 -2.88
N THR A 147 -6.31 16.99 -1.60
CA THR A 147 -7.22 17.12 -0.44
C THR A 147 -8.32 16.06 -0.41
N THR A 148 -8.04 14.82 -0.81
CA THR A 148 -9.06 13.76 -0.72
C THR A 148 -9.43 13.50 0.75
N PRO A 149 -10.61 12.94 1.02
CA PRO A 149 -10.95 12.45 2.34
C PRO A 149 -9.96 11.38 2.86
N ASN A 150 -10.04 11.09 4.16
CA ASN A 150 -9.33 9.99 4.80
C ASN A 150 -10.14 8.71 4.70
N TYR A 151 -9.89 7.91 3.66
CA TYR A 151 -10.53 6.62 3.48
C TYR A 151 -9.96 5.59 4.44
N ARG A 152 -10.78 4.59 4.80
CA ARG A 152 -10.47 3.62 5.85
C ARG A 152 -9.98 2.30 5.25
N LEU A 153 -8.95 1.74 5.88
CA LEU A 153 -8.40 0.43 5.60
C LEU A 153 -8.26 -0.33 6.93
N VAL A 154 -8.74 -1.56 6.98
CA VAL A 154 -8.61 -2.46 8.13
C VAL A 154 -7.86 -3.70 7.69
N VAL A 155 -6.87 -4.09 8.49
CA VAL A 155 -6.07 -5.29 8.27
C VAL A 155 -6.39 -6.28 9.38
N LYS A 156 -6.87 -7.48 9.01
CA LYS A 156 -7.31 -8.53 9.97
C LYS A 156 -7.02 -9.93 9.49
#